data_AF-A0A6A7KWZ7-F1
#
_entry.id   AF-A0A6A7KWZ7-F1
#
_cell.length_a   1.000
_cell.length_b   1.000
_cell.length_c   1.000
_cell.angle_alpha   90.00
_cell.angle_beta   90.00
_cell.angle_gamma   90.00
#
_symmetry.space_group_name_H-M   'P 1'
#
loop_
_entity.id
_entity.type
_entity.pdbx_description
1 polymer ?
#
loop_
_entity_poly.entity_id
_entity_poly.type
_entity_poly.pdbx_seq_one_letter_code
_entity_poly.pdbx_strand_id
1 'polypeptide(L)'
;MIGLGTAIGGAVAIAAVSTLGDFIWATAIPQHRPLYGLTHGTLLLLCVGLYLGMRAHKPILGAWAGALIGLLAAASFYVLAPMAGYSAMFPSWIGLWVALGLVNGRVLHTQAGTREVLARGMAAAVASGIVFYAISGIWLPFRPRGWDYLLHFGAWTVAYLPGFAALLVTRRSV
;
A
#
# COMPACT_ATOMS: atom_id res chain seq x y z
N MET A 1 17.68 15.32 2.80
CA MET A 1 16.96 14.15 2.25
C MET A 1 15.99 14.68 1.21
N ILE A 2 16.15 14.31 -0.06
CA ILE A 2 15.16 14.68 -1.08
C ILE A 2 14.07 13.62 -1.05
N GLY A 3 12.80 14.04 -1.11
CA GLY A 3 11.68 13.11 -1.21
C GLY A 3 10.99 12.72 0.11
N LEU A 4 11.41 13.25 1.27
CA LEU A 4 10.70 13.00 2.53
C LEU A 4 9.29 13.63 2.53
N GLY A 5 9.18 14.90 2.11
CA GLY A 5 7.87 15.55 1.98
C GLY A 5 6.93 14.81 1.02
N THR A 6 7.47 14.24 -0.06
CA THR A 6 6.68 13.39 -0.97
C THR A 6 6.34 12.03 -0.35
N ALA A 7 7.19 11.46 0.49
CA ALA A 7 6.83 10.23 1.20
C ALA A 7 5.68 10.48 2.19
N ILE A 8 5.77 11.57 2.96
CA ILE A 8 4.73 11.98 3.91
C ILE A 8 3.43 12.31 3.18
N GLY A 9 3.48 13.13 2.13
CA GLY A 9 2.31 13.48 1.34
C GLY A 9 1.63 12.26 0.70
N GLY A 10 2.42 11.31 0.21
CA GLY A 10 1.91 10.04 -0.31
C GLY A 10 1.25 9.19 0.77
N ALA A 11 1.90 9.02 1.92
CA ALA A 11 1.35 8.26 3.04
C ALA A 11 0.04 8.84 3.55
N VAL A 12 -0.04 10.16 3.72
CA VAL A 12 -1.25 10.87 4.16
C VAL A 12 -2.37 10.76 3.13
N ALA A 13 -2.08 11.00 1.84
CA ALA A 13 -3.07 10.93 0.79
C ALA A 13 -3.65 9.52 0.64
N ILE A 14 -2.79 8.50 0.66
CA ILE A 14 -3.24 7.11 0.55
C ILE A 14 -3.94 6.68 1.84
N ALA A 15 -3.50 7.12 3.02
CA ALA A 15 -4.21 6.85 4.26
C ALA A 15 -5.64 7.42 4.26
N ALA A 16 -5.84 8.61 3.68
CA ALA A 16 -7.19 9.17 3.50
C ALA A 16 -8.05 8.27 2.58
N VAL A 17 -7.48 7.79 1.47
CA VAL A 17 -8.16 6.86 0.55
C VAL A 17 -8.48 5.53 1.23
N SER A 18 -7.54 4.95 1.99
CA SER A 18 -7.75 3.70 2.73
C SER A 18 -8.83 3.85 3.79
N THR A 19 -8.81 4.97 4.53
CA THR A 19 -9.83 5.28 5.56
C THR A 19 -11.22 5.46 4.93
N LEU A 20 -11.31 6.13 3.79
CA LEU A 20 -12.56 6.21 3.02
C LEU A 20 -13.01 4.83 2.55
N GLY A 21 -12.07 3.99 2.12
CA GLY A 21 -12.33 2.60 1.77
C GLY A 21 -12.89 1.81 2.95
N ASP A 22 -12.33 1.95 4.14
CA ASP A 22 -12.83 1.33 5.38
C ASP A 22 -14.23 1.84 5.73
N PHE A 23 -14.49 3.14 5.56
CA PHE A 23 -15.82 3.73 5.75
C PHE A 23 -16.85 3.08 4.81
N ILE A 24 -16.57 3.06 3.50
CA ILE A 24 -17.45 2.44 2.50
C ILE A 24 -17.66 0.96 2.82
N TRP A 25 -16.59 0.24 3.19
CA TRP A 25 -16.65 -1.16 3.54
C TRP A 25 -17.59 -1.41 4.72
N ALA A 26 -17.53 -0.57 5.74
CA ALA A 26 -18.35 -0.69 6.93
C ALA A 26 -19.82 -0.30 6.73
N THR A 27 -20.10 0.69 5.88
CA THR A 27 -21.46 1.27 5.78
C THR A 27 -22.24 0.79 4.57
N ALA A 28 -21.57 0.45 3.48
CA ALA A 28 -22.22 0.19 2.19
C ALA A 28 -22.12 -1.27 1.73
N ILE A 29 -21.29 -2.10 2.38
CA ILE A 29 -21.08 -3.50 1.98
C ILE A 29 -21.75 -4.44 3.00
N PRO A 30 -22.95 -4.97 2.69
CA PRO A 30 -23.73 -5.77 3.66
C PRO A 30 -23.20 -7.20 3.84
N GLN A 31 -22.42 -7.71 2.89
CA GLN A 31 -21.86 -9.06 2.92
C GLN A 31 -20.45 -9.07 2.36
N HIS A 32 -19.52 -9.68 3.07
CA HIS A 32 -18.14 -9.86 2.63
C HIS A 32 -18.09 -10.83 1.44
N ARG A 33 -17.86 -10.31 0.22
CA ARG A 33 -17.70 -11.11 -1.00
C ARG A 33 -16.31 -10.88 -1.58
N PRO A 34 -15.65 -11.92 -2.15
CA PRO A 34 -14.32 -11.78 -2.72
C PRO A 34 -14.20 -10.64 -3.73
N LEU A 35 -15.22 -10.46 -4.57
CA LEU A 35 -15.29 -9.39 -5.57
C LEU A 35 -15.09 -8.00 -4.97
N TYR A 36 -15.66 -7.73 -3.78
CA TYR A 36 -15.50 -6.45 -3.12
C TYR A 36 -14.07 -6.24 -2.64
N GLY A 37 -13.41 -7.27 -2.10
CA GLY A 37 -12.01 -7.16 -1.68
C GLY A 37 -11.05 -7.03 -2.85
N LEU A 38 -11.29 -7.75 -3.95
CA LEU A 38 -10.54 -7.59 -5.19
C LEU A 38 -10.66 -6.16 -5.72
N THR A 39 -11.89 -5.63 -5.77
CA THR A 39 -12.15 -4.26 -6.22
C THR A 39 -11.50 -3.23 -5.31
N HIS A 40 -11.64 -3.38 -3.99
CA HIS A 40 -11.04 -2.50 -3.00
C HIS A 40 -9.51 -2.47 -3.11
N GLY A 41 -8.86 -3.64 -3.13
CA GLY A 41 -7.40 -3.73 -3.29
C GLY A 41 -6.92 -3.13 -4.62
N THR A 42 -7.65 -3.37 -5.70
CA THR A 42 -7.34 -2.81 -7.03
C THR A 42 -7.42 -1.29 -7.03
N LEU A 43 -8.51 -0.71 -6.51
CA LEU A 43 -8.71 0.75 -6.49
C LEU A 43 -7.71 1.45 -5.56
N LEU A 44 -7.43 0.88 -4.39
CA LEU A 44 -6.46 1.44 -3.46
C LEU A 44 -5.06 1.47 -4.08
N LEU A 45 -4.62 0.36 -4.67
CA LEU A 45 -3.31 0.31 -5.30
C LEU A 45 -3.25 1.05 -6.64
N LEU A 46 -4.37 1.27 -7.32
CA LEU A 46 -4.46 2.23 -8.42
C LEU A 46 -4.07 3.63 -7.93
N CYS A 47 -4.60 4.08 -6.78
CA CYS A 47 -4.24 5.38 -6.20
C CYS A 47 -2.76 5.43 -5.80
N VAL A 48 -2.22 4.37 -5.20
CA VAL A 48 -0.78 4.26 -4.86
C VAL A 48 0.08 4.35 -6.11
N GLY A 49 -0.25 3.56 -7.13
CA GLY A 49 0.46 3.54 -8.41
C GLY A 49 0.37 4.87 -9.15
N LEU A 50 -0.80 5.52 -9.15
CA LEU A 50 -0.99 6.85 -9.70
C LEU A 50 -0.08 7.86 -8.99
N TYR A 51 -0.01 7.82 -7.66
CA TYR A 51 0.86 8.68 -6.88
C TYR A 51 2.34 8.52 -7.26
N LEU A 52 2.83 7.28 -7.27
CA LEU A 52 4.21 6.97 -7.68
C LEU A 52 4.46 7.39 -9.14
N GLY A 53 3.50 7.14 -10.03
CA GLY A 53 3.55 7.52 -11.44
C GLY A 53 3.63 9.02 -11.64
N MET A 54 2.85 9.82 -10.89
CA MET A 54 2.95 11.29 -10.93
C MET A 54 4.34 11.79 -10.53
N ARG A 55 4.98 11.15 -9.54
CA ARG A 55 6.35 11.48 -9.13
C ARG A 55 7.40 11.14 -10.19
N ALA A 56 7.09 10.18 -11.06
CA ALA A 56 7.95 9.76 -12.16
C ALA A 56 7.54 10.33 -13.54
N HIS A 57 6.59 11.29 -13.58
CA HIS A 57 6.01 11.82 -14.82
C HIS A 57 5.37 10.76 -15.75
N LYS A 58 4.89 9.65 -15.18
CA LYS A 58 4.24 8.52 -15.86
C LYS A 58 2.95 8.10 -15.13
N PRO A 59 1.96 9.00 -14.97
CA PRO A 59 0.78 8.75 -14.12
C PRO A 59 -0.08 7.58 -14.59
N ILE A 60 -0.34 7.48 -15.90
CA ILE A 60 -1.18 6.41 -16.48
C ILE A 60 -0.53 5.04 -16.26
N LEU A 61 0.77 4.94 -16.55
CA LEU A 61 1.51 3.69 -16.38
C LEU A 61 1.59 3.28 -14.90
N GLY A 62 1.83 4.24 -14.01
CA GLY A 62 1.80 4.02 -12.57
C GLY A 62 0.43 3.52 -12.10
N ALA A 63 -0.66 4.13 -12.54
CA ALA A 63 -2.02 3.74 -12.18
C ALA A 63 -2.33 2.29 -12.61
N TRP A 64 -2.02 1.92 -13.85
CA TRP A 64 -2.22 0.55 -14.35
C TRP A 64 -1.36 -0.47 -13.61
N ALA A 65 -0.07 -0.17 -13.39
CA ALA A 65 0.81 -1.06 -12.66
C ALA A 65 0.35 -1.25 -11.21
N GLY A 66 -0.08 -0.17 -10.56
CA GLY A 66 -0.69 -0.20 -9.24
C GLY A 66 -1.95 -1.05 -9.20
N ALA A 67 -2.90 -0.82 -10.11
CA ALA A 67 -4.14 -1.60 -10.21
C ALA A 67 -3.86 -3.10 -10.37
N LEU A 68 -2.93 -3.47 -11.25
CA LEU A 68 -2.52 -4.87 -11.44
C LEU A 68 -1.92 -5.48 -10.17
N ILE A 69 -1.02 -4.76 -9.49
CA ILE A 69 -0.44 -5.20 -8.22
C ILE A 69 -1.55 -5.38 -7.17
N GLY A 70 -2.48 -4.44 -7.07
CA GLY A 70 -3.61 -4.50 -6.14
C GLY A 70 -4.50 -5.71 -6.36
N LEU A 71 -4.83 -6.00 -7.63
CA LEU A 71 -5.62 -7.16 -8.00
C LEU A 71 -4.90 -8.47 -7.61
N LEU A 72 -3.62 -8.59 -7.94
CA LEU A 72 -2.82 -9.78 -7.63
C LEU A 72 -2.61 -9.95 -6.12
N ALA A 73 -2.39 -8.86 -5.39
CA ALA A 73 -2.25 -8.89 -3.94
C ALA A 73 -3.56 -9.33 -3.27
N ALA A 74 -4.70 -8.75 -3.67
CA ALA A 74 -6.00 -9.16 -3.15
C ALA A 74 -6.34 -10.61 -3.52
N ALA A 75 -6.06 -11.03 -4.76
CA ALA A 75 -6.25 -12.41 -5.20
C ALA A 75 -5.39 -13.38 -4.37
N SER A 76 -4.12 -13.05 -4.12
CA SER A 76 -3.25 -13.88 -3.28
C SER A 76 -3.79 -14.03 -1.85
N PHE A 77 -4.36 -12.96 -1.26
CA PHE A 77 -5.01 -13.07 0.05
C PHE A 77 -6.16 -14.08 0.00
N TYR A 78 -7.06 -13.98 -0.98
CA TYR A 78 -8.20 -14.90 -1.09
C TYR A 78 -7.79 -16.35 -1.37
N VAL A 79 -6.69 -16.56 -2.10
CA VAL A 79 -6.13 -17.90 -2.35
C VAL A 79 -5.48 -18.48 -1.09
N LEU A 80 -4.82 -17.65 -0.28
CA LEU A 80 -4.10 -18.09 0.92
C LEU A 80 -4.99 -18.16 2.17
N ALA A 81 -6.08 -17.39 2.21
CA ALA A 81 -6.98 -17.29 3.36
C ALA A 81 -7.58 -18.64 3.83
N PRO A 82 -7.92 -19.62 2.97
CA PRO A 82 -8.37 -20.94 3.43
C PRO A 82 -7.34 -21.71 4.26
N MET A 83 -6.05 -21.43 4.08
CA MET A 83 -4.95 -22.13 4.75
C MET A 83 -4.42 -21.35 5.96
N ALA A 84 -4.36 -20.03 5.85
CA ALA A 84 -3.72 -19.15 6.85
C ALA A 84 -4.71 -18.21 7.56
N GLY A 85 -5.99 -18.22 7.20
CA GLY A 85 -6.98 -17.29 7.74
C GLY A 85 -6.56 -15.83 7.53
N TYR A 86 -6.76 -15.00 8.55
CA TYR A 86 -6.45 -13.57 8.48
C TYR A 86 -4.94 -13.29 8.34
N SER A 87 -4.06 -14.19 8.79
CA SER A 87 -2.61 -13.98 8.67
C SER A 87 -2.11 -14.03 7.23
N ALA A 88 -2.92 -14.48 6.26
CA ALA A 88 -2.66 -14.36 4.83
C ALA A 88 -2.41 -12.92 4.37
N MET A 89 -2.91 -11.91 5.11
CA MET A 89 -2.69 -10.50 4.77
C MET A 89 -1.21 -10.11 4.83
N PHE A 90 -0.41 -10.70 5.72
CA PHE A 90 1.00 -10.34 5.88
C PHE A 90 1.88 -10.72 4.69
N PRO A 91 1.88 -11.98 4.19
CA PRO A 91 2.63 -12.31 3.00
C PRO A 91 2.12 -11.55 1.77
N SER A 92 0.81 -11.32 1.62
CA SER A 92 0.26 -10.48 0.54
C SER A 92 0.72 -9.03 0.64
N TRP A 93 0.81 -8.47 1.85
CA TRP A 93 1.33 -7.12 2.12
C TRP A 93 2.83 -7.02 1.83
N ILE A 94 3.62 -8.02 2.18
CA ILE A 94 5.05 -8.04 1.83
C ILE A 94 5.19 -8.10 0.30
N GLY A 95 4.44 -9.00 -0.36
CA GLY A 95 4.47 -9.18 -1.80
C GLY A 95 4.13 -7.91 -2.58
N LEU A 96 3.09 -7.17 -2.16
CA LEU A 96 2.70 -5.93 -2.84
C LEU A 96 3.80 -4.86 -2.75
N TRP A 97 4.49 -4.71 -1.62
CA TRP A 97 5.56 -3.72 -1.47
C TRP A 97 6.80 -4.07 -2.29
N VAL A 98 7.16 -5.36 -2.37
CA VAL A 98 8.22 -5.81 -3.27
C VAL A 98 7.86 -5.49 -4.72
N ALA A 99 6.62 -5.81 -5.14
CA ALA A 99 6.15 -5.52 -6.49
C ALA A 99 6.13 -4.02 -6.81
N LEU A 100 5.68 -3.18 -5.87
CA LEU A 100 5.72 -1.72 -6.01
C LEU A 100 7.15 -1.21 -6.11
N GLY A 101 8.09 -1.77 -5.34
CA GLY A 101 9.51 -1.42 -5.44
C GLY A 101 10.09 -1.75 -6.81
N LEU A 102 9.77 -2.93 -7.35
CA LEU A 102 10.17 -3.35 -8.70
C LEU A 102 9.59 -2.41 -9.78
N VAL A 103 8.29 -2.12 -9.73
CA VAL A 103 7.65 -1.18 -10.67
C VAL A 103 8.26 0.22 -10.55
N ASN A 104 8.43 0.72 -9.33
CA ASN A 104 9.01 2.03 -9.10
C ASN A 104 10.43 2.14 -9.67
N GLY A 105 11.27 1.13 -9.45
CA GLY A 105 12.66 1.14 -9.88
C GLY A 105 12.95 0.63 -11.30
N ARG A 106 12.02 -0.10 -11.95
CA ARG A 106 12.25 -0.64 -13.31
C ARG A 106 11.36 -0.02 -14.37
N VAL A 107 10.15 0.36 -14.00
CA VAL A 107 9.14 0.85 -14.94
C VAL A 107 9.06 2.37 -14.87
N LEU A 108 8.96 2.90 -13.65
CA LEU A 108 8.81 4.33 -13.42
C LEU A 108 10.17 5.04 -13.51
N HIS A 109 11.18 4.59 -12.76
CA HIS A 109 12.53 5.14 -12.74
C HIS A 109 13.57 4.17 -13.31
N THR A 110 13.67 4.09 -14.64
CA THR A 110 14.49 3.10 -15.37
C THR A 110 16.01 3.19 -15.14
N GLN A 111 16.50 4.26 -14.53
CA GLN A 111 17.94 4.49 -14.29
C GLN A 111 18.46 3.85 -13.00
N ALA A 112 17.58 3.29 -12.15
CA ALA A 112 18.01 2.67 -10.90
C ALA A 112 18.70 1.32 -11.14
N GLY A 113 19.83 1.10 -10.47
CA GLY A 113 20.57 -0.17 -10.55
C GLY A 113 19.78 -1.32 -9.91
N THR A 114 19.96 -2.55 -10.40
CA THR A 114 19.27 -3.75 -9.89
C THR A 114 19.32 -3.89 -8.38
N ARG A 115 20.50 -3.69 -7.78
CA ARG A 115 20.71 -3.77 -6.33
C ARG A 115 19.90 -2.73 -5.57
N GLU A 116 19.84 -1.51 -6.09
CA GLU A 116 19.06 -0.43 -5.48
C GLU A 116 17.57 -0.74 -5.50
N VAL A 117 17.04 -1.19 -6.65
CA VAL A 117 15.62 -1.56 -6.78
C VAL A 117 15.24 -2.64 -5.78
N LEU A 118 16.04 -3.70 -5.69
CA LEU A 118 15.78 -4.79 -4.76
C LEU A 118 15.89 -4.34 -3.31
N ALA A 119 16.93 -3.57 -2.96
CA ALA A 119 17.13 -3.06 -1.61
C ALA A 119 15.95 -2.18 -1.15
N ARG A 120 15.46 -1.30 -2.03
CA ARG A 120 14.36 -0.38 -1.72
C ARG A 120 13.01 -1.11 -1.62
N GLY A 121 12.75 -2.07 -2.52
CA GLY A 121 11.56 -2.91 -2.45
C GLY A 121 11.52 -3.75 -1.18
N MET A 122 12.65 -4.39 -0.81
CA MET A 122 12.76 -5.17 0.42
C MET A 122 12.67 -4.29 1.67
N ALA A 123 13.33 -3.13 1.68
CA ALA A 123 13.23 -2.18 2.79
C ALA A 123 11.78 -1.70 2.97
N ALA A 124 11.08 -1.40 1.87
CA ALA A 124 9.67 -1.02 1.92
C ALA A 124 8.81 -2.14 2.50
N ALA A 125 8.99 -3.38 2.03
CA ALA A 125 8.22 -4.53 2.46
C ALA A 125 8.45 -4.88 3.93
N VAL A 126 9.70 -4.86 4.40
CA VAL A 126 10.02 -5.14 5.81
C VAL A 126 9.52 -4.03 6.71
N ALA A 127 9.87 -2.78 6.41
CA ALA A 127 9.54 -1.66 7.29
C ALA A 127 8.03 -1.40 7.35
N SER A 128 7.34 -1.42 6.21
CA SER A 128 5.87 -1.33 6.19
C SER A 128 5.21 -2.57 6.75
N GLY A 129 5.75 -3.77 6.50
CA GLY A 129 5.21 -5.02 7.04
C GLY A 129 5.24 -5.07 8.57
N ILE A 130 6.33 -4.62 9.19
CA ILE A 130 6.43 -4.53 10.66
C ILE A 130 5.37 -3.57 11.22
N VAL A 131 5.23 -2.39 10.62
CA VAL A 131 4.24 -1.42 11.10
C VAL A 131 2.82 -1.92 10.85
N PHE A 132 2.56 -2.50 9.68
CA PHE A 132 1.26 -3.09 9.34
C PHE A 132 0.88 -4.22 10.32
N TYR A 133 1.85 -5.06 10.70
CA TYR A 133 1.66 -6.06 11.74
C TYR A 133 1.26 -5.44 13.07
N ALA A 134 1.97 -4.40 13.51
CA ALA A 134 1.70 -3.71 14.77
C ALA A 134 0.31 -3.05 14.82
N ILE A 135 -0.22 -2.58 13.70
CA ILE A 135 -1.54 -1.96 13.62
C ILE A 135 -2.66 -2.91 13.18
N SER A 136 -2.37 -4.17 12.87
CA SER A 136 -3.34 -5.09 12.24
C SER A 136 -4.59 -5.36 13.09
N GLY A 137 -4.58 -4.98 14.36
CA GLY A 137 -5.75 -5.03 15.25
C GLY A 137 -6.74 -3.87 15.11
N ILE A 138 -6.48 -2.87 14.26
CA ILE A 138 -7.33 -1.66 14.17
C ILE A 138 -8.80 -1.95 13.83
N TRP A 139 -9.09 -3.08 13.19
CA TRP A 139 -10.44 -3.47 12.82
C TRP A 139 -11.21 -4.22 13.94
N LEU A 140 -10.62 -4.46 15.12
CA LEU A 140 -11.22 -5.29 16.17
C LEU A 140 -11.04 -4.69 17.59
N PRO A 141 -12.12 -4.27 18.29
CA PRO A 141 -13.51 -4.11 17.83
C PRO A 141 -13.75 -2.76 17.13
N PHE A 142 -14.27 -2.79 15.89
CA PHE A 142 -14.56 -1.58 15.11
C PHE A 142 -15.91 -0.94 15.46
N ARG A 143 -15.89 0.35 15.83
CA ARG A 143 -17.02 1.20 16.16
C ARG A 143 -17.20 2.30 15.09
N PRO A 144 -18.00 2.06 14.04
CA PRO A 144 -18.17 2.99 12.91
C PRO A 144 -18.81 4.35 13.26
N ARG A 145 -19.30 4.56 14.48
CA ARG A 145 -19.85 5.84 14.94
C ARG A 145 -18.92 6.58 15.92
N GLY A 146 -17.70 6.08 16.12
CA GLY A 146 -16.71 6.61 17.06
C GLY A 146 -15.53 7.32 16.39
N TRP A 147 -14.44 7.48 17.15
CA TRP A 147 -13.17 8.07 16.69
C TRP A 147 -12.33 7.12 15.82
N ASP A 148 -12.85 5.94 15.53
CA ASP A 148 -12.15 4.84 14.86
C ASP A 148 -11.65 5.26 13.48
N TYR A 149 -12.34 6.12 12.73
CA TYR A 149 -11.82 6.60 11.45
C TYR A 149 -10.56 7.47 11.58
N LEU A 150 -10.42 8.24 12.65
CA LEU A 150 -9.19 9.00 12.91
C LEU A 150 -8.06 8.07 13.35
N LEU A 151 -8.38 7.01 14.11
CA LEU A 151 -7.42 5.96 14.44
C LEU A 151 -6.98 5.19 13.18
N HIS A 152 -7.90 4.82 12.30
CA HIS A 152 -7.62 4.17 11.02
C HIS A 152 -6.77 5.07 10.12
N PHE A 153 -7.09 6.35 10.02
CA PHE A 153 -6.29 7.31 9.26
C PHE A 153 -4.85 7.40 9.79
N GLY A 154 -4.69 7.52 11.13
CA GLY A 154 -3.38 7.52 11.76
C GLY A 154 -2.63 6.21 11.53
N ALA A 155 -3.30 5.08 11.71
CA ALA A 155 -2.76 3.73 11.52
C ALA A 155 -2.30 3.51 10.07
N TRP A 156 -3.14 3.83 9.08
CA TRP A 156 -2.76 3.76 7.67
C TRP A 156 -1.60 4.68 7.35
N THR A 157 -1.58 5.89 7.89
CA THR A 157 -0.47 6.83 7.67
C THR A 157 0.85 6.21 8.13
N VAL A 158 0.89 5.64 9.34
CA VAL A 158 2.11 5.01 9.86
C VAL A 158 2.48 3.73 9.10
N ALA A 159 1.51 2.95 8.60
CA ALA A 159 1.80 1.76 7.79
C ALA A 159 2.38 2.09 6.42
N TYR A 160 1.86 3.10 5.72
CA TYR A 160 2.34 3.48 4.39
C TYR A 160 3.65 4.27 4.42
N LEU A 161 3.86 5.10 5.44
CA LEU A 161 5.03 5.98 5.54
C LEU A 161 6.39 5.29 5.35
N PRO A 162 6.74 4.20 6.05
CA PRO A 162 8.04 3.55 5.88
C PRO A 162 8.23 2.96 4.47
N GLY A 163 7.16 2.44 3.87
CA GLY A 163 7.19 1.95 2.49
C GLY A 163 7.44 3.07 1.48
N PHE A 164 6.68 4.17 1.57
CA PHE A 164 6.92 5.35 0.73
C PHE A 164 8.30 5.97 0.98
N ALA A 165 8.76 6.01 2.22
CA ALA A 165 10.08 6.53 2.55
C ALA A 165 11.17 5.70 1.86
N ALA A 166 11.10 4.37 1.95
CA ALA A 166 12.04 3.48 1.26
C ALA A 166 12.04 3.67 -0.27
N LEU A 167 10.87 3.90 -0.87
CA LEU A 167 10.74 4.04 -2.33
C LEU A 167 11.03 5.46 -2.87
N LEU A 168 10.87 6.51 -2.06
CA LEU A 168 10.93 7.90 -2.53
C LEU A 168 12.08 8.72 -1.93
N VAL A 169 12.58 8.37 -0.74
CA VAL A 169 13.70 9.10 -0.14
C VAL A 169 15.00 8.68 -0.80
N THR A 170 15.71 9.63 -1.39
CA THR A 170 17.05 9.43 -1.94
C THR A 170 18.08 10.28 -1.19
N ARG A 171 19.27 9.72 -1.01
CA ARG A 171 20.46 10.52 -0.69
C ARG A 171 21.05 10.96 -2.03
N ARG A 172 21.16 12.27 -2.26
CA ARG A 172 22.01 12.78 -3.34
C ARG A 172 23.43 12.30 -3.04
N SER A 173 23.97 11.40 -3.85
CA SER A 173 25.41 11.35 -4.06
C SER A 173 25.73 12.53 -4.99
N VAL A 174 26.31 13.59 -4.42
CA VAL A 174 27.10 14.54 -5.20
C VAL A 174 28.35 13.81 -5.67
#